data_AF-A0A948KJY8-F1
#
_entry.id   AF-A0A948KJY8-F1
#
_cell.length_a   1.000
_cell.length_b   1.000
_cell.length_c   1.000
_cell.angle_alpha   90.00
_cell.angle_beta   90.00
_cell.angle_gamma   90.00
#
_symmetry.space_group_name_H-M   'P 1'
#
loop_
_entity.id
_entity.type
_entity.pdbx_description
1 polymer ?
#
loop_
_entity_poly.entity_id
_entity_poly.type
_entity_poly.pdbx_seq_one_letter_code
_entity_poly.pdbx_strand_id
1 'polypeptide(L)'
;TNEDEERIRISQIGRGDLDSTGEDEFDHSADQGKVIEGVFDGENMIGPDGKQYSVPANYASKSKLVEGDILKLVITDRGTFVYKQIGPIERIRAVATLEKDGQGNFLAVADGKKWRVLSASVTYYKGKADDEVVLLIPKTGESKWAAVENIIRDKE
;
A
#
# COMPACT_ATOMS: atom_id res chain seq x y z
N THR A 1 -13.05 21.14 -13.74
CA THR A 1 -14.27 21.31 -12.93
C THR A 1 -13.93 20.70 -11.59
N ASN A 2 -13.51 21.57 -10.67
CA ASN A 2 -12.95 21.22 -9.36
C ASN A 2 -14.09 21.27 -8.33
N GLU A 3 -14.97 20.26 -8.34
CA GLU A 3 -16.11 20.20 -7.41
C GLU A 3 -16.08 18.97 -6.48
N ASP A 4 -15.11 18.09 -6.61
CA ASP A 4 -14.98 16.90 -5.75
C ASP A 4 -13.97 17.06 -4.58
N GLU A 5 -13.22 18.17 -4.52
CA GLU A 5 -12.22 18.43 -3.48
C GLU A 5 -12.73 19.25 -2.28
N GLU A 6 -13.96 19.77 -2.30
CA GLU A 6 -14.49 20.64 -1.22
C GLU A 6 -15.47 19.96 -0.24
N ARG A 7 -15.79 18.68 -0.39
CA ARG A 7 -16.78 18.01 0.50
C ARG A 7 -16.18 17.28 1.70
N ILE A 8 -14.86 17.30 1.86
CA ILE A 8 -14.18 16.68 3.01
C ILE A 8 -13.46 17.79 3.77
N ARG A 9 -14.10 18.25 4.85
CA ARG A 9 -13.70 19.28 5.83
C ARG A 9 -14.09 20.71 5.46
N ILE A 10 -15.11 21.23 6.14
CA ILE A 10 -15.09 22.44 7.01
C ILE A 10 -16.55 22.83 7.29
N SER A 11 -17.05 22.49 8.48
CA SER A 11 -18.06 23.29 9.18
C SER A 11 -18.13 22.96 10.67
N GLN A 12 -16.99 22.95 11.35
CA GLN A 12 -16.98 23.11 12.80
C GLN A 12 -15.58 23.52 13.29
N ILE A 13 -15.29 24.81 13.25
CA ILE A 13 -14.33 25.42 14.18
C ILE A 13 -14.98 26.67 14.74
N GLY A 14 -15.28 26.63 16.04
CA GLY A 14 -15.85 27.72 16.80
C GLY A 14 -15.40 27.65 18.26
N ARG A 15 -14.12 27.99 18.48
CA ARG A 15 -13.49 28.53 19.70
C ARG A 15 -13.48 27.69 20.99
N GLY A 16 -12.28 27.45 21.51
CA GLY A 16 -12.03 27.10 22.92
C GLY A 16 -10.58 26.69 23.16
N ASP A 17 -9.88 27.49 23.97
CA ASP A 17 -8.46 27.49 24.35
C ASP A 17 -7.78 26.21 24.89
N LEU A 18 -6.45 26.16 24.64
CA LEU A 18 -5.31 25.75 25.51
C LEU A 18 -5.09 24.28 25.99
N ASP A 19 -3.96 23.75 25.49
CA ASP A 19 -2.88 23.01 26.18
C ASP A 19 -2.69 21.48 25.99
N SER A 20 -1.48 21.15 25.54
CA SER A 20 -0.68 19.92 25.69
C SER A 20 -1.14 18.56 25.13
N THR A 21 -0.20 17.96 24.37
CA THR A 21 -0.06 16.55 23.93
C THR A 21 -1.14 16.00 23.00
N GLY A 22 -0.92 16.19 21.70
CA GLY A 22 -1.69 15.54 20.63
C GLY A 22 -1.28 14.08 20.45
N GLU A 23 -1.99 13.19 21.14
CA GLU A 23 -2.29 11.86 20.63
C GLU A 23 -3.59 11.97 19.83
N ASP A 24 -3.61 11.43 18.61
CA ASP A 24 -4.73 11.51 17.67
C ASP A 24 -6.04 10.98 18.29
N GLU A 25 -6.90 11.88 18.76
CA GLU A 25 -8.29 11.58 19.11
C GLU A 25 -9.07 11.23 17.84
N PHE A 26 -9.11 9.94 17.52
CA PHE A 26 -10.12 9.40 16.61
C PHE A 26 -11.45 9.36 17.35
N ASP A 27 -12.28 10.36 17.02
CA ASP A 27 -13.71 10.49 17.33
C ASP A 27 -14.43 9.13 17.40
N HIS A 28 -14.89 8.79 18.61
CA HIS A 28 -15.76 7.67 18.90
C HIS A 28 -17.21 8.03 18.55
N SER A 29 -17.60 7.80 17.30
CA SER A 29 -19.01 7.67 16.98
C SER A 29 -19.30 6.57 15.93
N ALA A 30 -19.74 5.42 16.46
CA ALA A 30 -20.60 4.43 15.82
C ALA A 30 -20.03 3.55 14.67
N ASP A 31 -19.03 2.72 14.98
CA ASP A 31 -19.04 1.30 14.58
C ASP A 31 -18.07 0.51 15.49
N GLN A 32 -18.57 -0.42 16.31
CA GLN A 32 -17.72 -1.22 17.22
C GLN A 32 -17.00 -2.35 16.45
N GLY A 33 -16.28 -1.99 15.38
CA GLY A 33 -15.50 -2.93 14.59
C GLY A 33 -14.26 -3.43 15.34
N LYS A 34 -13.81 -4.64 15.03
CA LYS A 34 -12.53 -5.16 15.54
C LYS A 34 -11.39 -4.47 14.81
N VAL A 35 -10.49 -3.84 15.56
CA VAL A 35 -9.28 -3.21 15.05
C VAL A 35 -8.09 -4.15 15.24
N ILE A 36 -7.31 -4.36 14.18
CA ILE A 36 -6.10 -5.19 14.17
C ILE A 36 -5.00 -4.40 13.46
N GLU A 37 -3.81 -4.37 14.03
CA GLU A 37 -2.61 -3.88 13.35
C GLU A 37 -1.75 -5.05 12.92
N GLY A 38 -1.02 -4.88 11.82
CA GLY A 38 -0.19 -5.95 11.28
C GLY A 38 0.79 -5.47 10.23
N VAL A 39 1.67 -6.38 9.79
CA VAL A 39 2.73 -6.09 8.84
C VAL A 39 2.37 -6.64 7.47
N PHE A 40 2.49 -5.83 6.42
CA PHE A 40 2.26 -6.27 5.05
C PHE A 40 3.38 -7.18 4.54
N ASP A 41 3.05 -8.34 3.97
CA ASP A 41 4.00 -9.35 3.46
C ASP A 41 4.16 -9.34 1.92
N GLY A 42 3.48 -8.42 1.23
CA GLY A 42 3.41 -8.35 -0.24
C GLY A 42 2.04 -8.71 -0.83
N GLU A 43 1.25 -9.54 -0.14
CA GLU A 43 -0.13 -9.91 -0.55
C GLU A 43 -1.13 -9.86 0.61
N ASN A 44 -0.66 -10.04 1.84
CA ASN A 44 -1.44 -10.16 3.06
C ASN A 44 -0.90 -9.21 4.14
N MET A 45 -1.72 -8.95 5.14
CA MET A 45 -1.33 -8.37 6.42
C MET A 45 -1.20 -9.50 7.44
N ILE A 46 -0.07 -9.57 8.12
CA ILE A 46 0.20 -10.52 9.21
C ILE A 46 -0.13 -9.85 10.54
N GLY A 47 -1.16 -10.34 11.23
CA GLY A 47 -1.53 -9.88 12.57
C GLY A 47 -0.57 -10.36 13.66
N PRO A 48 -0.69 -9.82 14.89
CA PRO A 48 0.18 -10.18 16.03
C PRO A 48 0.00 -11.64 16.48
N ASP A 49 -1.14 -12.26 16.14
CA ASP A 49 -1.45 -13.67 16.37
C ASP A 49 -0.90 -14.59 15.25
N GLY A 50 -0.16 -14.03 14.29
CA GLY A 50 0.34 -14.75 13.12
C GLY A 50 -0.73 -15.03 12.06
N LYS A 51 -1.97 -14.55 12.27
CA LYS A 51 -3.05 -14.74 11.30
C LYS A 51 -2.82 -13.85 10.08
N GLN A 52 -3.08 -14.42 8.91
CA GLN A 52 -2.98 -13.73 7.64
C GLN A 52 -4.33 -13.15 7.22
N TYR A 53 -4.30 -11.91 6.77
CA TYR A 53 -5.46 -11.17 6.29
C TYR A 53 -5.17 -10.71 4.85
N SER A 54 -5.85 -11.27 3.86
CA SER A 54 -5.61 -10.93 2.46
C SER A 54 -5.90 -9.46 2.17
N VAL A 55 -4.93 -8.77 1.58
CA VAL A 55 -5.04 -7.35 1.23
C VAL A 55 -5.48 -7.25 -0.23
N PRO A 56 -6.53 -6.48 -0.56
CA PRO A 56 -6.96 -6.30 -1.94
C PRO A 56 -5.83 -5.78 -2.84
N ALA A 57 -5.52 -6.50 -3.92
CA ALA A 57 -4.42 -6.16 -4.83
C ALA A 57 -4.50 -4.72 -5.39
N ASN A 58 -5.72 -4.22 -5.63
CA ASN A 58 -5.94 -2.85 -6.09
C ASN A 58 -5.63 -1.78 -5.03
N TYR A 59 -5.87 -2.09 -3.75
CA TYR A 59 -5.50 -1.19 -2.66
C TYR A 59 -3.97 -1.17 -2.50
N ALA A 60 -3.36 -2.36 -2.52
CA ALA A 60 -1.91 -2.51 -2.42
C ALA A 60 -1.17 -1.83 -3.58
N SER A 61 -1.67 -1.96 -4.82
CA SER A 61 -1.08 -1.31 -5.99
C SER A 61 -1.19 0.22 -5.97
N LYS A 62 -2.38 0.76 -5.68
CA LYS A 62 -2.61 2.22 -5.62
C LYS A 62 -1.84 2.88 -4.49
N SER A 63 -1.77 2.23 -3.34
CA SER A 63 -1.05 2.75 -2.16
C SER A 63 0.45 2.45 -2.21
N LYS A 64 0.90 1.71 -3.24
CA LYS A 64 2.30 1.28 -3.43
C LYS A 64 2.87 0.62 -2.16
N LEU A 65 2.12 -0.30 -1.58
CA LEU A 65 2.50 -0.97 -0.32
C LEU A 65 3.76 -1.79 -0.52
N VAL A 66 4.71 -1.63 0.41
CA VAL A 66 5.98 -2.35 0.43
C VAL A 66 5.96 -3.35 1.58
N GLU A 67 6.56 -4.53 1.36
CA GLU A 67 6.74 -5.54 2.41
C GLU A 67 7.41 -4.90 3.64
N GLY A 68 6.78 -5.05 4.81
CA GLY A 68 7.18 -4.36 6.04
C GLY A 68 6.32 -3.15 6.41
N ASP A 69 5.46 -2.65 5.53
CA ASP A 69 4.52 -1.56 5.86
C ASP A 69 3.54 -2.00 6.96
N ILE A 70 3.31 -1.12 7.94
CA ILE A 70 2.34 -1.33 9.01
C ILE A 70 0.96 -0.89 8.54
N LEU A 71 0.02 -1.82 8.62
CA LEU A 71 -1.37 -1.62 8.25
C LEU A 71 -2.27 -1.74 9.48
N LYS A 72 -3.34 -0.95 9.47
CA LYS A 72 -4.50 -1.08 10.36
C LYS A 72 -5.65 -1.67 9.57
N LEU A 73 -6.18 -2.80 10.04
CA LEU A 73 -7.39 -3.43 9.57
C LEU A 73 -8.53 -3.13 10.55
N VAL A 74 -9.62 -2.57 10.05
CA VAL A 74 -10.90 -2.46 10.76
C VAL A 74 -11.86 -3.47 10.15
N ILE A 75 -12.35 -4.39 10.96
CA ILE A 75 -13.42 -5.33 10.60
C ILE A 75 -14.72 -4.77 11.15
N THR A 76 -15.59 -4.29 10.28
CA THR A 76 -16.90 -3.74 10.68
C THR A 76 -17.81 -4.84 11.25
N ASP A 77 -18.88 -4.44 11.93
CA ASP A 77 -19.93 -5.35 12.41
C ASP A 77 -20.56 -6.19 11.27
N ARG A 78 -20.60 -5.65 10.06
CA ARG A 78 -21.02 -6.33 8.81
C ARG A 78 -19.96 -7.25 8.22
N GLY A 79 -18.81 -7.41 8.87
CA GLY A 79 -17.71 -8.24 8.40
C GLY A 79 -16.97 -7.65 7.19
N THR A 80 -17.05 -6.34 6.96
CA THR A 80 -16.29 -5.66 5.89
C THR A 80 -14.89 -5.34 6.39
N PHE A 81 -13.88 -5.56 5.54
CA PHE A 81 -12.48 -5.39 5.87
C PHE A 81 -12.00 -4.06 5.27
N VAL A 82 -11.60 -3.13 6.13
CA VAL A 82 -11.10 -1.81 5.73
C VAL A 82 -9.63 -1.70 6.15
N TYR A 83 -8.75 -1.57 5.17
CA TYR A 83 -7.30 -1.42 5.39
C TYR A 83 -6.87 0.04 5.29
N LYS A 84 -5.97 0.45 6.18
CA LYS A 84 -5.29 1.73 6.15
C LYS A 84 -3.80 1.53 6.44
N GLN A 85 -2.92 2.04 5.58
CA GLN A 85 -1.49 2.16 5.89
C GLN A 85 -1.32 3.21 7.00
N ILE A 86 -0.64 2.81 8.08
CA ILE A 86 -0.39 3.66 9.25
C ILE A 86 1.11 3.85 9.53
N GLY A 87 1.97 2.98 8.99
CA GLY A 87 3.41 3.09 9.17
C GLY A 87 4.16 2.61 7.93
N PRO A 88 4.49 3.49 6.97
CA PRO A 88 5.33 3.11 5.85
C PRO A 88 6.75 2.74 6.31
N ILE A 89 7.32 1.66 5.79
CA ILE A 89 8.72 1.31 6.04
C ILE A 89 9.67 2.23 5.26
N GLU A 90 10.89 2.44 5.77
CA GLU A 90 11.95 3.08 4.98
C GLU A 90 12.21 2.27 3.70
N ARG A 91 12.19 2.96 2.56
CA ARG A 91 12.27 2.35 1.23
C ARG A 91 13.13 3.16 0.29
N ILE A 92 13.75 2.45 -0.64
CA ILE A 92 14.59 3.03 -1.71
C ILE A 92 13.98 2.72 -3.06
N ARG A 93 14.37 3.52 -4.07
CA ARG A 93 14.03 3.26 -5.46
C ARG A 93 15.07 2.34 -6.09
N ALA A 94 14.61 1.42 -6.90
CA ALA A 94 15.45 0.60 -7.77
C ALA A 94 14.87 0.60 -9.19
N VAL A 95 15.74 0.67 -10.20
CA VAL A 95 15.34 0.49 -11.60
C VAL A 95 15.47 -0.98 -11.94
N ALA A 96 14.45 -1.53 -12.59
CA ALA A 96 14.39 -2.93 -12.97
C ALA A 96 13.77 -3.09 -14.36
N THR A 97 13.90 -4.27 -14.94
CA THR A 97 13.20 -4.65 -16.17
C THR A 97 12.06 -5.60 -15.84
N LEU A 98 10.86 -5.36 -16.39
CA LEU A 98 9.73 -6.26 -16.22
C LEU A 98 9.92 -7.55 -17.02
N GLU A 99 9.74 -8.68 -16.35
CA GLU A 99 9.64 -10.00 -16.97
C GLU A 99 8.25 -10.58 -16.72
N LYS A 100 7.81 -11.46 -17.61
CA LYS A 100 6.60 -12.27 -17.39
C LYS A 100 7.02 -13.73 -17.30
N ASP A 101 6.64 -14.39 -16.22
CA ASP A 101 6.94 -15.81 -16.04
C ASP A 101 6.06 -16.70 -16.93
N GLY A 102 6.38 -18.00 -17.00
CA GLY A 102 5.61 -18.98 -17.77
C GLY A 102 4.18 -19.23 -17.26
N GLN A 103 3.84 -18.75 -16.06
CA GLN A 103 2.50 -18.83 -15.46
C GLN A 103 1.69 -17.54 -15.68
N GLY A 104 2.32 -16.51 -16.25
CA GLY A 104 1.70 -15.23 -16.56
C GLY A 104 1.80 -14.18 -15.45
N ASN A 105 2.54 -14.43 -14.37
CA ASN A 105 2.81 -13.44 -13.34
C ASN A 105 3.92 -12.49 -13.79
N PHE A 106 3.88 -11.25 -13.30
CA PHE A 106 4.93 -10.28 -13.54
C PHE A 106 6.01 -10.35 -12.46
N LEU A 107 7.25 -10.30 -12.90
CA LEU A 107 8.44 -10.17 -12.09
C LEU A 107 9.19 -8.91 -12.54
N ALA A 108 10.03 -8.36 -11.67
CA ALA A 108 10.94 -7.29 -12.02
C ALA A 108 12.37 -7.69 -11.66
N VAL A 109 13.31 -7.53 -12.58
CA VAL A 109 14.70 -7.97 -12.41
C VAL A 109 15.62 -6.77 -12.30
N ALA A 110 16.37 -6.69 -11.20
CA ALA A 110 17.38 -5.67 -10.94
C ALA A 110 18.60 -6.31 -10.28
N ASP A 111 19.80 -6.01 -10.75
CA ASP A 111 21.08 -6.48 -10.17
C ASP A 111 21.13 -8.02 -9.95
N GLY A 112 20.54 -8.79 -10.87
CA GLY A 112 20.47 -10.25 -10.77
C GLY A 112 19.46 -10.79 -9.76
N LYS A 113 18.77 -9.92 -9.01
CA LYS A 113 17.67 -10.27 -8.11
C LYS A 113 16.32 -10.12 -8.81
N LYS A 114 15.44 -11.09 -8.59
CA LYS A 114 14.05 -11.05 -9.06
C LYS A 114 13.11 -10.62 -7.93
N TRP A 115 12.24 -9.67 -8.23
CA TRP A 115 11.22 -9.16 -7.33
C TRP A 115 9.84 -9.55 -7.86
N ARG A 116 8.97 -10.06 -6.99
CA ARG A 116 7.55 -10.23 -7.30
C ARG A 116 6.89 -8.87 -7.28
N VAL A 117 6.05 -8.59 -8.29
CA VAL A 117 5.28 -7.35 -8.37
C VAL A 117 3.81 -7.68 -8.56
N LEU A 118 2.93 -6.81 -8.06
CA LEU A 118 1.49 -7.00 -8.24
C LEU A 118 1.10 -6.76 -9.71
N SER A 119 0.47 -7.75 -10.34
CA SER A 119 -0.07 -7.63 -11.70
C SER A 119 -1.06 -6.46 -11.85
N ALA A 120 -1.76 -6.12 -10.76
CA ALA A 120 -2.64 -4.95 -10.70
C ALA A 120 -1.87 -3.63 -10.94
N SER A 121 -0.66 -3.49 -10.39
CA SER A 121 0.18 -2.33 -10.64
C SER A 121 0.65 -2.27 -12.07
N VAL A 122 1.12 -3.39 -12.62
CA VAL A 122 1.59 -3.46 -14.02
C VAL A 122 0.47 -3.11 -14.99
N THR A 123 -0.74 -3.63 -14.76
CA THR A 123 -1.92 -3.35 -15.59
C THR A 123 -2.34 -1.88 -15.49
N TYR A 124 -2.31 -1.29 -14.30
CA TYR A 124 -2.61 0.14 -14.09
C TYR A 124 -1.68 1.04 -14.89
N TYR A 125 -0.38 0.75 -14.86
CA TYR A 125 0.64 1.46 -15.63
C TYR A 125 0.73 1.00 -17.09
N LYS A 126 -0.12 0.07 -17.53
CA LYS A 126 -0.14 -0.52 -18.88
C LYS A 126 1.24 -1.05 -19.31
N GLY A 127 1.96 -1.65 -18.38
CA GLY A 127 3.27 -2.23 -18.63
C GLY A 127 3.19 -3.57 -19.36
N LYS A 128 4.27 -3.90 -20.06
CA LYS A 128 4.53 -5.19 -20.69
C LYS A 128 5.90 -5.72 -20.26
N ALA A 129 6.19 -6.96 -20.64
CA ALA A 129 7.55 -7.48 -20.51
C ALA A 129 8.52 -6.58 -21.29
N ASP A 130 9.75 -6.51 -20.80
CA ASP A 130 10.86 -5.69 -21.31
C ASP A 130 10.73 -4.17 -21.07
N ASP A 131 9.62 -3.69 -20.49
CA ASP A 131 9.53 -2.29 -20.05
C ASP A 131 10.43 -2.04 -18.83
N GLU A 132 11.02 -0.84 -18.78
CA GLU A 132 11.75 -0.37 -17.60
C GLU A 132 10.76 0.05 -16.51
N VAL A 133 11.01 -0.36 -15.27
CA VAL A 133 10.14 -0.10 -14.13
C VAL A 133 10.93 0.47 -12.97
N VAL A 134 10.36 1.48 -12.32
CA VAL A 134 10.86 2.01 -11.04
C VAL A 134 10.12 1.32 -9.92
N LEU A 135 10.86 0.61 -9.07
CA LEU A 135 10.37 -0.12 -7.92
C LEU A 135 10.62 0.65 -6.63
N LEU A 136 9.74 0.45 -5.64
CA LEU A 136 10.00 0.72 -4.23
C LEU A 136 10.25 -0.62 -3.52
N ILE A 137 11.41 -0.70 -2.88
CA ILE A 137 11.84 -1.86 -2.09
C ILE A 137 12.23 -1.40 -0.69
N PRO A 138 12.09 -2.25 0.34
CA PRO A 138 12.50 -1.87 1.68
C PRO A 138 14.01 -1.59 1.69
N LYS A 139 14.42 -0.52 2.39
CA LYS A 139 15.83 -0.11 2.49
C LYS A 139 16.65 -1.12 3.28
N THR A 140 16.01 -1.84 4.20
CA THR A 140 16.62 -2.83 5.08
C THR A 140 15.78 -4.09 5.14
N GLY A 141 16.42 -5.24 5.34
CA GLY A 141 15.76 -6.54 5.43
C GLY A 141 15.71 -7.27 4.08
N GLU A 142 15.38 -8.55 4.15
CA GLU A 142 15.09 -9.34 2.95
C GLU A 142 13.63 -9.17 2.57
N SER A 143 13.39 -8.97 1.28
CA SER A 143 12.04 -8.92 0.73
C SER A 143 12.01 -9.64 -0.61
N LYS A 144 10.87 -10.28 -0.86
CA LYS A 144 10.55 -10.97 -2.12
C LYS A 144 9.71 -10.10 -3.04
N TRP A 145 9.04 -9.09 -2.48
CA TRP A 145 8.10 -8.23 -3.17
C TRP A 145 8.64 -6.83 -3.39
N ALA A 146 8.19 -6.20 -4.46
CA ALA A 146 8.45 -4.79 -4.71
C ALA A 146 7.16 -4.09 -5.15
N ALA A 147 6.98 -2.85 -4.70
CA ALA A 147 5.88 -2.03 -5.18
C ALA A 147 6.32 -1.33 -6.48
N VAL A 148 5.47 -1.33 -7.50
CA VAL A 148 5.72 -0.57 -8.73
C VAL A 148 5.37 0.90 -8.48
N GLU A 149 6.35 1.78 -8.61
CA GLU A 149 6.15 3.23 -8.50
C GLU A 149 5.70 3.86 -9.82
N ASN A 150 6.34 3.42 -10.92
CA ASN A 150 6.07 3.87 -12.27
C ASN A 150 6.68 2.89 -13.29
N ILE A 151 6.15 2.87 -14.51
CA ILE A 151 6.73 2.16 -15.65
C ILE A 151 7.14 3.19 -16.70
N ILE A 152 8.40 3.15 -17.11
CA ILE A 152 8.98 4.00 -18.14
C ILE A 152 8.82 3.27 -19.47
N ARG A 153 8.10 3.92 -20.38
CA ARG A 153 7.88 3.43 -21.73
C ARG A 153 8.57 4.39 -22.69
N ASP A 154 9.40 3.86 -23.56
CA ASP A 154 9.88 4.62 -24.70
C ASP A 154 8.67 5.00 -25.55
N LYS A 155 8.51 6.31 -25.77
CA LYS A 155 7.53 6.83 -26.72
C LYS A 155 8.06 6.51 -28.12
N GLU A 156 7.49 5.50 -28.77
CA GLU A 156 7.41 5.49 -30.23
C GLU A 156 6.42 6.56 -30.71
#